data_AF-A0A5D0PI02-F1
#
_entry.id   AF-A0A5D0PI02-F1
#
_cell.length_a   1.000
_cell.length_b   1.000
_cell.length_c   1.000
_cell.angle_alpha   90.00
_cell.angle_beta   90.00
_cell.angle_gamma   90.00
#
_symmetry.space_group_name_H-M   'P 1'
#
loop_
_entity.id
_entity.type
_entity.pdbx_description
1 polymer ?
#
loop_
_entity_poly.entity_id
_entity_poly.type
_entity_poly.pdbx_seq_one_letter_code
_entity_poly.pdbx_strand_id
1 'polypeptide(L)'
;MRAALIELVQHRDLSRISVADVAERAGISRSTFYDHYRDVHELAASACTVMIDELIEAIPGRAPAPSEDPPDTLLTFFAHLAEHAGLYRSVLGPQGSARVTDHIRHRATAAVYAHRAGAVLDPSADIPHDVPAAFTAGALLSVATDWLRRGCPCPPAEMAARTLPLLLTLYREDAGRDE
;
A
#
# COMPACT_ATOMS: atom_id res chain seq x y z
N MET A 1 9.69 15.55 8.54
CA MET A 1 8.41 15.78 7.82
C MET A 1 7.54 14.53 7.74
N ARG A 2 7.99 13.41 7.14
CA ARG A 2 7.16 12.19 7.02
C ARG A 2 6.69 11.62 8.36
N ALA A 3 7.59 11.44 9.32
CA ALA A 3 7.24 10.99 10.68
C ALA A 3 6.20 11.91 11.35
N ALA A 4 6.41 13.23 11.27
CA ALA A 4 5.46 14.22 11.77
C ALA A 4 4.07 14.08 11.11
N LEU A 5 4.01 13.85 9.80
CA LEU A 5 2.74 13.58 9.11
C LEU A 5 2.09 12.29 9.61
N ILE A 6 2.85 11.20 9.73
CA ILE A 6 2.38 9.89 10.23
C ILE A 6 1.75 10.03 11.62
N GLU A 7 2.36 10.81 12.51
CA GLU A 7 1.79 11.07 13.85
C GLU A 7 0.51 11.91 13.78
N LEU A 8 0.46 12.93 12.93
CA LEU A 8 -0.72 13.80 12.82
C LEU A 8 -1.94 13.05 12.26
N VAL A 9 -1.74 12.15 11.29
CA VAL A 9 -2.82 11.36 10.69
C VAL A 9 -3.38 10.26 11.61
N GLN A 10 -2.73 9.97 12.74
CA GLN A 10 -3.31 9.08 13.77
C GLN A 10 -4.53 9.70 14.45
N HIS A 11 -4.60 11.03 14.51
CA HIS A 11 -5.63 11.77 15.26
C HIS A 11 -6.52 12.65 14.39
N ARG A 12 -6.14 12.93 13.15
CA ARG A 12 -6.85 13.85 12.24
C ARG A 12 -6.81 13.33 10.79
N ASP A 13 -7.85 13.64 10.02
CA ASP A 13 -7.87 13.34 8.59
C ASP A 13 -6.83 14.20 7.83
N LEU A 14 -6.23 13.64 6.77
CA LEU A 14 -5.22 14.32 5.96
C LEU A 14 -5.70 15.67 5.43
N SER A 15 -6.97 15.76 5.04
CA SER A 15 -7.61 16.98 4.53
C SER A 15 -7.69 18.12 5.55
N ARG A 16 -7.50 17.81 6.85
CA ARG A 16 -7.50 18.80 7.95
C ARG A 16 -6.10 19.15 8.44
N ILE A 17 -5.07 18.54 7.88
CA ILE A 17 -3.68 18.78 8.25
C ILE A 17 -3.10 19.83 7.29
N SER A 18 -2.61 20.93 7.85
CA SER A 18 -1.96 22.00 7.08
C SER A 18 -0.45 21.84 7.04
N VAL A 19 0.21 22.54 6.11
CA VAL A 19 1.67 22.67 6.08
C VAL A 19 2.20 23.24 7.40
N ALA A 20 1.45 24.13 8.05
CA ALA A 20 1.85 24.72 9.33
C ALA A 20 1.86 23.66 10.45
N ASP A 21 0.84 22.80 10.53
CA ASP A 21 0.79 21.70 11.51
C ASP A 21 2.00 20.76 11.35
N VAL A 22 2.34 20.41 10.10
CA VAL A 22 3.48 19.54 9.81
C VAL A 22 4.81 20.22 10.14
N ALA A 23 4.96 21.48 9.76
CA ALA A 23 6.19 22.25 10.01
C ALA A 23 6.44 22.41 11.52
N GLU A 24 5.39 22.76 12.27
CA GLU A 24 5.42 22.85 13.73
C GLU A 24 5.81 21.51 14.37
N ARG A 25 5.10 20.42 14.01
CA ARG A 25 5.39 19.09 14.56
C ARG A 25 6.80 18.60 14.20
N ALA A 26 7.27 18.91 13.00
CA ALA A 26 8.60 18.50 12.54
C ALA A 26 9.74 19.41 13.03
N GLY A 27 9.43 20.52 13.71
CA GLY A 27 10.43 21.48 14.18
C GLY A 27 11.17 22.21 13.05
N ILE A 28 10.49 22.47 11.92
CA ILE A 28 11.08 23.13 10.74
C ILE A 28 10.31 24.39 10.36
N SER A 29 10.92 25.24 9.52
CA SER A 29 10.23 26.37 8.92
C SER A 29 9.29 25.92 7.79
N ARG A 30 8.25 26.73 7.50
CA ARG A 30 7.41 26.51 6.31
C ARG A 30 8.22 26.62 5.00
N SER A 31 9.26 27.46 4.95
CA SER A 31 10.16 27.54 3.79
C SER A 31 10.83 26.19 3.54
N THR A 32 11.38 25.59 4.58
CA THR A 32 12.03 24.28 4.52
C THR A 32 11.07 23.18 4.07
N PHE A 33 9.79 23.26 4.43
CA PHE A 33 8.79 22.35 3.89
C PHE A 33 8.65 22.52 2.37
N TYR A 34 8.48 23.76 1.91
CA TYR A 34 8.26 24.06 0.49
C TYR A 34 9.48 23.78 -0.40
N ASP A 35 10.68 23.69 0.18
CA ASP A 35 11.89 23.24 -0.55
C ASP A 35 11.80 21.77 -1.00
N HIS A 36 10.95 20.96 -0.34
CA HIS A 36 10.82 19.53 -0.62
C HIS A 36 9.44 19.12 -1.13
N TYR A 37 8.38 19.83 -0.72
CA TYR A 37 7.00 19.44 -0.98
C TYR A 37 6.12 20.66 -1.25
N ARG A 38 5.29 20.60 -2.29
CA ARG A 38 4.35 21.66 -2.64
C ARG A 38 3.17 21.74 -1.68
N ASP A 39 2.76 20.60 -1.14
CA ASP A 39 1.64 20.50 -0.21
C ASP A 39 1.73 19.22 0.65
N VAL A 40 0.79 19.08 1.59
CA VAL A 40 0.70 17.93 2.51
C VAL A 40 0.36 16.62 1.77
N HIS A 41 -0.33 16.69 0.63
CA HIS A 41 -0.66 15.51 -0.17
C HIS A 41 0.57 14.96 -0.91
N GLU A 42 1.48 15.81 -1.37
CA GLU A 42 2.76 15.41 -1.94
C GLU A 42 3.66 14.77 -0.89
N LEU A 43 3.70 15.32 0.32
CA LEU A 43 4.35 14.67 1.46
C LEU A 43 3.71 13.31 1.77
N ALA A 44 2.39 13.20 1.74
CA ALA A 44 1.67 11.95 1.97
C ALA A 44 1.99 10.90 0.89
N ALA A 45 2.01 11.28 -0.40
CA ALA A 45 2.45 10.40 -1.48
C ALA A 45 3.88 9.92 -1.27
N SER A 46 4.79 10.82 -0.87
CA SER A 46 6.17 10.46 -0.56
C SER A 46 6.27 9.50 0.63
N ALA A 47 5.46 9.69 1.69
CA ALA A 47 5.39 8.76 2.82
C ALA A 47 4.84 7.39 2.42
N CYS A 48 3.74 7.35 1.65
CA CYS A 48 3.18 6.10 1.13
C CYS A 48 4.14 5.38 0.18
N THR A 49 4.94 6.12 -0.60
CA THR A 49 5.98 5.55 -1.46
C THR A 49 6.98 4.74 -0.64
N VAL A 50 7.58 5.36 0.38
CA VAL A 50 8.58 4.71 1.24
C VAL A 50 7.99 3.47 1.90
N MET A 51 6.79 3.59 2.46
CA MET A 51 6.08 2.48 3.09
C MET A 51 5.78 1.32 2.12
N ILE A 52 5.40 1.63 0.88
CA ILE A 52 5.18 0.60 -0.14
C ILE A 52 6.51 -0.04 -0.55
N ASP A 53 7.59 0.71 -0.67
CA ASP A 53 8.93 0.16 -0.95
C ASP A 53 9.40 -0.76 0.20
N GLU A 54 9.24 -0.33 1.45
CA GLU A 54 9.55 -1.15 2.64
C GLU A 54 8.75 -2.45 2.65
N LEU A 55 7.46 -2.38 2.31
CA LEU A 55 6.60 -3.55 2.17
C LEU A 55 7.04 -4.47 1.03
N ILE A 56 7.41 -3.93 -0.13
CA ILE A 56 7.90 -4.72 -1.28
C ILE A 56 9.21 -5.44 -0.93
N GLU A 57 10.13 -4.76 -0.26
CA GLU A 57 11.39 -5.36 0.20
C GLU A 57 11.19 -6.42 1.28
N ALA A 58 10.17 -6.26 2.13
CA ALA A 58 9.83 -7.24 3.17
C ALA A 58 9.13 -8.49 2.62
N ILE A 59 8.66 -8.46 1.38
CA ILE A 59 8.01 -9.59 0.71
C ILE A 59 9.08 -10.58 0.23
N PRO A 60 9.06 -11.84 0.69
CA PRO A 60 10.01 -12.85 0.22
C PRO A 60 9.88 -13.04 -1.30
N GLY A 61 10.99 -12.99 -2.02
CA GLY A 61 11.05 -13.06 -3.49
C GLY A 61 10.73 -14.42 -4.11
N ARG A 62 9.99 -15.30 -3.43
CA ARG A 62 9.65 -16.64 -3.94
C ARG A 62 8.15 -16.88 -3.82
N ALA A 63 7.55 -17.34 -4.92
CA ALA A 63 6.19 -17.85 -4.92
C ALA A 63 6.07 -18.96 -3.85
N PRO A 64 5.04 -18.91 -2.98
CA PRO A 64 4.83 -19.95 -2.00
C PRO A 64 4.66 -21.30 -2.70
N ALA A 65 5.29 -22.35 -2.16
CA ALA A 65 4.83 -23.70 -2.45
C ALA A 65 3.34 -23.80 -2.04
N PRO A 66 2.52 -24.62 -2.71
CA PRO A 66 1.12 -24.77 -2.31
C PRO A 66 1.04 -25.28 -0.86
N SER A 67 0.78 -24.36 0.07
CA SER A 67 0.55 -24.60 1.49
C SER A 67 -0.86 -24.15 1.87
N GLU A 68 -1.43 -24.76 2.90
CA GLU A 68 -2.71 -24.33 3.48
C GLU A 68 -2.59 -23.01 4.27
N ASP A 69 -1.37 -22.63 4.67
CA ASP A 69 -1.08 -21.39 5.38
C ASP A 69 -1.04 -20.17 4.45
N PRO A 70 -1.49 -18.99 4.91
CA PRO A 70 -1.30 -17.74 4.17
C PRO A 70 0.19 -17.55 3.86
N PRO A 71 0.56 -17.23 2.61
CA PRO A 71 1.92 -16.89 2.27
C PRO A 71 2.41 -15.79 3.20
N ASP A 72 3.66 -15.88 3.65
CA ASP A 72 4.33 -14.83 4.44
C ASP A 72 4.11 -13.45 3.81
N THR A 73 4.05 -13.39 2.48
CA THR A 73 3.70 -12.23 1.67
C THR A 73 2.40 -11.52 2.07
N LEU A 74 1.30 -12.27 2.24
CA LEU A 74 0.00 -11.69 2.60
C LEU A 74 -0.05 -11.31 4.07
N LEU A 75 0.60 -12.08 4.94
CA LEU A 75 0.72 -11.73 6.34
C LEU A 75 1.50 -10.43 6.51
N THR A 76 2.68 -10.32 5.89
CA THR A 76 3.51 -9.11 5.88
C THR A 76 2.74 -7.91 5.35
N PHE A 77 1.96 -8.08 4.28
CA PHE A 77 1.08 -7.04 3.74
C PHE A 77 0.07 -6.51 4.78
N PHE A 78 -0.74 -7.39 5.38
CA PHE A 78 -1.74 -6.93 6.34
C PHE A 78 -1.12 -6.44 7.66
N ALA A 79 0.02 -7.00 8.08
CA ALA A 79 0.73 -6.55 9.28
C ALA A 79 1.25 -5.13 9.11
N HIS A 80 1.89 -4.84 7.97
CA HIS A 80 2.36 -3.51 7.61
C HIS A 80 1.20 -2.49 7.53
N LEU A 81 0.05 -2.88 6.95
CA LEU A 81 -1.13 -2.02 6.93
C LEU A 81 -1.68 -1.73 8.34
N ALA A 82 -1.67 -2.72 9.25
CA ALA A 82 -2.11 -2.51 10.63
C ALA A 82 -1.19 -1.58 11.40
N GLU A 83 0.13 -1.74 11.24
CA GLU A 83 1.15 -0.88 11.86
C GLU A 83 0.98 0.59 11.45
N HIS A 84 0.66 0.84 10.17
CA HIS A 84 0.50 2.18 9.61
C HIS A 84 -0.97 2.56 9.33
N ALA A 85 -1.93 1.95 10.05
CA ALA A 85 -3.35 2.04 9.73
C ALA A 85 -3.90 3.47 9.70
N GLY A 86 -3.39 4.36 10.56
CA GLY A 86 -3.79 5.77 10.58
C GLY A 86 -3.51 6.47 9.26
N LEU A 87 -2.30 6.32 8.73
CA LEU A 87 -1.91 6.92 7.46
C LEU A 87 -2.67 6.28 6.28
N TYR A 88 -2.71 4.95 6.21
CA TYR A 88 -3.42 4.27 5.13
C TYR A 88 -4.92 4.56 5.11
N ARG A 89 -5.58 4.63 6.27
CA ARG A 89 -7.00 5.03 6.35
C ARG A 89 -7.22 6.46 5.89
N SER A 90 -6.31 7.36 6.27
CA SER A 90 -6.38 8.78 5.90
C SER A 90 -6.19 9.00 4.40
N VAL A 91 -5.39 8.14 3.75
CA VAL A 91 -5.05 8.23 2.33
C VAL A 91 -5.96 7.42 1.43
N LEU A 92 -6.35 6.21 1.82
CA LEU A 92 -7.23 5.30 1.06
C LEU A 92 -8.71 5.48 1.40
N GLY A 93 -9.03 6.26 2.44
CA GLY A 93 -10.39 6.58 2.84
C GLY A 93 -11.09 7.52 1.86
N PRO A 94 -12.40 7.78 2.06
CA PRO A 94 -13.20 8.60 1.13
C PRO A 94 -12.73 10.06 1.02
N GLN A 95 -11.95 10.53 1.99
CA GLN A 95 -11.39 11.88 2.09
C GLN A 95 -9.91 11.90 1.68
N GLY A 96 -9.41 10.75 1.22
CA GLY A 96 -8.07 10.59 0.69
C GLY A 96 -7.87 11.39 -0.59
N SER A 97 -6.60 11.64 -0.92
CA SER A 97 -6.26 12.34 -2.16
C SER A 97 -6.28 11.36 -3.32
N ALA A 98 -7.10 11.63 -4.33
CA ALA A 98 -7.16 10.82 -5.55
C ALA A 98 -5.78 10.61 -6.19
N ARG A 99 -4.92 11.64 -6.16
CA ARG A 99 -3.54 11.57 -6.64
C ARG A 99 -2.69 10.56 -5.86
N VAL A 100 -2.86 10.52 -4.53
CA VAL A 100 -2.11 9.58 -3.69
C VAL A 100 -2.64 8.16 -3.86
N THR A 101 -3.96 7.98 -3.93
CA THR A 101 -4.58 6.67 -4.20
C THR A 101 -4.15 6.12 -5.56
N ASP A 102 -4.11 6.96 -6.59
CA ASP A 102 -3.62 6.59 -7.92
C ASP A 102 -2.16 6.13 -7.89
N HIS A 103 -1.31 6.87 -7.19
CA HIS A 103 0.11 6.52 -7.00
C HIS A 103 0.28 5.18 -6.29
N ILE A 104 -0.46 4.94 -5.20
CA ILE A 104 -0.44 3.66 -4.46
C ILE A 104 -0.85 2.51 -5.38
N ARG A 105 -1.92 2.70 -6.15
CA ARG A 105 -2.43 1.70 -7.10
C ARG A 105 -1.39 1.37 -8.16
N HIS A 106 -0.77 2.37 -8.78
CA HIS A 106 0.27 2.14 -9.79
C HIS A 106 1.43 1.33 -9.22
N ARG A 107 1.91 1.70 -8.04
CA ARG A 107 3.01 1.01 -7.34
C ARG A 107 2.66 -0.41 -6.92
N ALA A 108 1.46 -0.64 -6.42
CA ALA A 108 0.97 -1.98 -6.08
C ALA A 108 0.88 -2.88 -7.33
N THR A 109 0.41 -2.33 -8.45
CA THR A 109 0.37 -3.07 -9.73
C THR A 109 1.77 -3.45 -10.19
N ALA A 110 2.74 -2.53 -10.12
CA ALA A 110 4.13 -2.81 -10.46
C ALA A 110 4.73 -3.91 -9.55
N ALA A 111 4.42 -3.88 -8.25
CA ALA A 111 4.83 -4.90 -7.29
C ALA A 111 4.33 -6.29 -7.65
N VAL A 112 3.04 -6.39 -7.96
CA VAL A 112 2.46 -7.68 -8.36
C VAL A 112 3.04 -8.16 -9.69
N TYR A 113 3.21 -7.26 -10.66
CA TYR A 113 3.81 -7.58 -11.95
C TYR A 113 5.23 -8.15 -11.77
N ALA A 114 6.09 -7.46 -11.03
CA ALA A 114 7.46 -7.90 -10.79
C ALA A 114 7.50 -9.26 -10.08
N HIS A 115 6.66 -9.45 -9.07
CA HIS A 115 6.54 -10.72 -8.36
C HIS A 115 6.09 -11.87 -9.28
N ARG A 116 5.12 -11.64 -10.17
CA ARG A 116 4.65 -12.63 -11.15
C ARG A 116 5.71 -12.94 -12.21
N ALA A 117 6.43 -11.93 -12.68
CA ALA A 117 7.46 -12.07 -13.71
C ALA A 117 8.79 -12.63 -13.18
N GLY A 118 8.95 -12.78 -11.85
CA GLY A 118 10.24 -13.10 -11.24
C GLY A 118 11.30 -12.01 -11.50
N ALA A 119 10.85 -10.78 -11.74
CA ALA A 119 11.69 -9.64 -12.08
C ALA A 119 11.99 -8.79 -10.85
N VAL A 120 13.13 -8.08 -10.89
CA VAL A 120 13.40 -7.01 -9.93
C VAL A 120 12.48 -5.84 -10.26
N LEU A 121 11.83 -5.29 -9.24
CA LEU A 121 10.97 -4.14 -9.40
C LEU A 121 11.81 -2.91 -9.74
N ASP A 122 11.52 -2.27 -10.88
CA ASP A 122 11.97 -0.91 -11.16
C ASP A 122 10.78 0.04 -10.89
N PRO A 123 10.79 0.81 -9.79
CA PRO A 123 9.71 1.73 -9.45
C PRO A 123 9.53 2.87 -10.47
N SER A 124 10.49 3.06 -11.38
CA SER A 124 10.51 4.13 -12.39
C SER A 124 10.20 3.65 -13.80
N ALA A 125 10.11 2.33 -14.01
CA ALA A 125 9.78 1.77 -15.31
C ALA A 125 8.27 1.78 -15.55
N ASP A 126 7.87 2.21 -16.75
CA ASP A 126 6.52 1.93 -17.24
C ASP A 126 6.36 0.42 -17.37
N ILE A 127 5.49 -0.17 -16.56
CA ILE A 127 5.13 -1.57 -16.67
C ILE A 127 4.22 -1.78 -17.89
N PRO A 128 4.41 -2.86 -18.68
CA PRO A 128 3.46 -3.25 -19.70
C PRO A 128 2.05 -3.42 -19.10
N HIS A 129 1.02 -3.28 -19.93
CA HIS A 129 -0.34 -3.53 -19.49
C HIS A 129 -0.52 -5.02 -19.14
N ASP A 130 -0.59 -5.31 -17.84
CA ASP A 130 -0.78 -6.64 -17.27
C ASP A 130 -2.11 -6.67 -16.49
N VAL A 131 -3.12 -7.28 -17.10
CA VAL A 131 -4.47 -7.38 -16.52
C VAL A 131 -4.47 -8.18 -15.21
N PRO A 132 -3.84 -9.36 -15.12
CA PRO A 132 -3.72 -10.09 -13.85
C PRO A 132 -3.08 -9.29 -12.71
N ALA A 133 -2.01 -8.54 -12.99
CA ALA A 133 -1.34 -7.71 -11.99
C ALA A 133 -2.23 -6.55 -11.53
N ALA A 134 -2.86 -5.84 -12.48
CA ALA A 134 -3.79 -4.75 -12.18
C ALA A 134 -5.00 -5.24 -11.39
N PHE A 135 -5.56 -6.39 -11.75
CA PHE A 135 -6.67 -7.03 -11.04
C PHE A 135 -6.27 -7.38 -9.60
N THR A 136 -5.15 -8.07 -9.43
CA THR A 136 -4.66 -8.54 -8.12
C THR A 136 -4.37 -7.35 -7.18
N ALA A 137 -3.66 -6.33 -7.67
CA ALA A 137 -3.38 -5.13 -6.91
C ALA A 137 -4.68 -4.38 -6.53
N GLY A 138 -5.63 -4.27 -7.47
CA GLY A 138 -6.93 -3.67 -7.23
C GLY A 138 -7.75 -4.42 -6.17
N ALA A 139 -7.77 -5.76 -6.23
CA ALA A 139 -8.47 -6.60 -5.27
C ALA A 139 -7.86 -6.46 -3.85
N LEU A 140 -6.53 -6.54 -3.74
CA LEU A 140 -5.82 -6.38 -2.47
C LEU A 140 -6.06 -4.99 -1.85
N LEU A 141 -5.95 -3.92 -2.65
CA LEU A 141 -6.20 -2.57 -2.18
C LEU A 141 -7.66 -2.37 -1.75
N SER A 142 -8.61 -2.97 -2.46
CA SER A 142 -10.03 -2.91 -2.09
C SER A 142 -10.30 -3.57 -0.74
N VAL A 143 -9.79 -4.80 -0.54
CA VAL A 143 -9.91 -5.53 0.73
C VAL A 143 -9.23 -4.79 1.88
N ALA A 144 -7.99 -4.32 1.65
CA ALA A 144 -7.25 -3.51 2.62
C ALA A 144 -8.02 -2.25 3.03
N THR A 145 -8.60 -1.54 2.05
CA THR A 145 -9.35 -0.31 2.30
C THR A 145 -10.61 -0.57 3.13
N ASP A 146 -11.38 -1.61 2.83
CA ASP A 146 -12.56 -1.98 3.64
C ASP A 146 -12.16 -2.37 5.07
N TRP A 147 -11.11 -3.20 5.22
CA TRP A 147 -10.60 -3.62 6.52
C TRP A 147 -10.14 -2.43 7.39
N LEU A 148 -9.37 -1.52 6.82
CA LEU A 148 -8.90 -0.29 7.48
C LEU A 148 -10.06 0.64 7.87
N ARG A 149 -11.06 0.78 7.00
CA ARG A 149 -12.26 1.62 7.25
C ARG A 149 -13.10 1.08 8.40
N ARG A 150 -13.11 -0.24 8.60
CA ARG A 150 -13.79 -0.90 9.73
C ARG A 150 -12.96 -0.91 11.02
N GLY A 151 -11.79 -0.28 11.01
CA GLY A 151 -10.91 -0.21 12.19
C GLY A 151 -10.13 -1.50 12.44
N CYS A 152 -9.78 -2.24 11.39
CA CYS A 152 -9.05 -3.51 11.47
C CYS A 152 -9.74 -4.51 12.41
N PRO A 153 -10.99 -4.93 12.13
CA PRO A 153 -11.83 -5.70 13.07
C PRO A 153 -11.31 -7.10 13.43
N CYS A 154 -10.33 -7.61 12.69
CA CYS A 154 -9.66 -8.88 12.95
C CYS A 154 -8.14 -8.71 12.78
N PRO A 155 -7.32 -9.59 13.37
CA PRO A 155 -5.87 -9.54 13.23
C PRO A 155 -5.39 -9.71 11.78
N PRO A 156 -4.18 -9.21 11.44
CA PRO A 156 -3.60 -9.36 10.10
C PRO A 156 -3.59 -10.80 9.56
N ALA A 157 -3.23 -11.77 10.40
CA ALA A 157 -3.16 -13.18 10.02
C ALA A 157 -4.54 -13.74 9.61
N GLU A 158 -5.60 -13.34 10.30
CA GLU A 158 -6.95 -13.76 9.96
C GLU A 158 -7.41 -13.14 8.64
N MET A 159 -7.08 -11.86 8.40
CA MET A 159 -7.40 -11.21 7.13
C MET A 159 -6.61 -11.82 5.96
N ALA A 160 -5.34 -12.16 6.17
CA ALA A 160 -4.51 -12.86 5.19
C ALA A 160 -5.13 -14.22 4.81
N ALA A 161 -5.52 -15.03 5.80
CA ALA A 161 -6.15 -16.33 5.60
C ALA A 161 -7.49 -16.23 4.85
N ARG A 162 -8.29 -15.17 5.07
CA ARG A 162 -9.53 -14.92 4.32
C ARG A 162 -9.30 -14.48 2.88
N THR A 163 -8.20 -13.79 2.62
CA THR A 163 -7.87 -13.24 1.30
C THR A 163 -7.21 -14.28 0.38
N LEU A 164 -6.38 -15.17 0.94
CA LEU A 164 -5.67 -16.20 0.20
C LEU A 164 -6.55 -17.02 -0.77
N PRO A 165 -7.66 -17.66 -0.34
CA PRO A 165 -8.43 -18.52 -1.23
C PRO A 165 -9.03 -17.77 -2.41
N LEU A 166 -9.38 -16.48 -2.23
CA LEU A 166 -9.90 -15.61 -3.29
C LEU A 166 -8.82 -15.29 -4.32
N LEU A 167 -7.57 -15.11 -3.88
CA LEU A 167 -6.46 -14.95 -4.80
C LEU A 167 -6.16 -16.24 -5.55
N LEU A 168 -6.09 -17.38 -4.86
CA LEU A 168 -5.79 -18.67 -5.49
C LEU A 168 -6.83 -19.12 -6.52
N THR A 169 -8.10 -18.76 -6.35
CA THR A 169 -9.13 -19.02 -7.37
C THR A 169 -8.83 -18.32 -8.70
N LEU A 170 -8.16 -17.16 -8.67
CA LEU A 170 -7.79 -16.41 -9.88
C LEU A 170 -6.60 -17.06 -10.58
N TYR A 171 -5.60 -17.52 -9.83
CA TYR A 171 -4.40 -18.13 -10.39
C TYR A 171 -4.63 -19.57 -10.90
N ARG A 172 -5.68 -20.26 -10.46
CA ARG A 172 -6.04 -21.60 -10.98
C ARG A 172 -6.55 -21.58 -12.42
N GLU A 173 -7.07 -20.45 -12.91
CA GLU A 173 -7.55 -20.33 -14.29
C GLU A 173 -6.41 -20.09 -15.31
N ASP A 174 -5.29 -19.50 -14.88
CA ASP A 174 -4.11 -19.29 -15.74
C ASP A 174 -3.35 -20.60 -16.01
N ALA A 175 -3.33 -21.54 -15.06
CA ALA A 175 -2.61 -22.82 -15.19
C ALA A 175 -3.32 -23.86 -16.09
N GLY A 176 -4.59 -23.64 -16.43
CA GLY A 176 -5.40 -24.55 -17.26
C GLY A 176 -5.48 -24.17 -18.74
N ARG A 177 -4.71 -23.18 -19.20
CA ARG A 177 -4.74 -22.66 -20.58
C ARG A 177 -3.49 -23.01 -21.42
N ASP A 178 -2.54 -23.73 -20.84
CA ASP A 178 -1.32 -24.21 -21.52
C ASP A 178 -1.37 -25.72 -21.87
N GLU A 179 -2.53 -26.37 -21.81
CA GLU A 179 -2.79 -27.72 -22.38
C GLU A 179 -3.69 -27.64 -23.62
#